data_AF-F8P0B2-F1
#
_entry.id   AF-F8P0B2-F1
#
_cell.length_a   1.000
_cell.length_b   1.000
_cell.length_c   1.000
_cell.angle_alpha   90.00
_cell.angle_beta   90.00
_cell.angle_gamma   90.00
#
_symmetry.space_group_name_H-M   'P 1'
#
loop_
_entity.id
_entity.type
_entity.pdbx_description
1 polymer ?
#
loop_
_entity_poly.entity_id
_entity_poly.type
_entity_poly.pdbx_seq_one_letter_code
_entity_poly.pdbx_strand_id
1 'polypeptide(L)'
;MVLFFTSAAIVDKPPVTIYMGKDKVENEDLIKYAWPQDIWFHVDKLSSAHVYLRMPVDMEFEKIPEAILIDCAQLVKANSIEGNKKDNLTIIYTPGGNLKKTGDMAVGQVAFHSDKRVKRVHVAKRENAIVNRLNKTKVEKEVDHEQERVERIKKENAEKRIIAAQKKKQMRNWPRPERLKKKRGRMIPCSTSRWSLRRVKERQARIWKKISCNCGHIWVLLDKCSVARFSDYWIGIIVSTGVMSLFFPVFNHTTNGLT
;
A
#
# COMPACT_ATOMS: atom_id res chain seq x y z
N MET A 1 -28.40 -5.95 -14.87
CA MET A 1 -28.84 -6.85 -13.76
C MET A 1 -27.65 -7.49 -13.05
N VAL A 2 -27.66 -7.41 -11.72
CA VAL A 2 -26.61 -8.00 -10.87
C VAL A 2 -27.18 -9.13 -10.03
N LEU A 3 -26.41 -10.22 -9.95
CA LEU A 3 -26.74 -11.39 -9.16
C LEU A 3 -26.05 -11.28 -7.81
N PHE A 4 -26.83 -11.28 -6.73
CA PHE A 4 -26.33 -11.30 -5.36
C PHE A 4 -26.46 -12.70 -4.78
N PHE A 5 -25.45 -13.12 -4.04
CA PHE A 5 -25.37 -14.37 -3.31
C PHE A 5 -24.97 -14.07 -1.87
N THR A 6 -25.47 -14.88 -0.94
CA THR A 6 -25.14 -14.74 0.48
C THR A 6 -24.38 -15.99 0.91
N SER A 7 -23.09 -15.87 1.21
CA SER A 7 -22.33 -16.99 1.75
C SER A 7 -22.42 -17.00 3.28
N ALA A 8 -22.97 -18.10 3.80
CA ALA A 8 -22.98 -18.46 5.22
C ALA A 8 -21.91 -19.54 5.52
N ALA A 9 -20.77 -19.53 4.79
CA ALA A 9 -19.74 -20.55 4.91
C ALA A 9 -19.07 -20.60 6.31
N ILE A 10 -19.22 -19.54 7.11
CA ILE A 10 -18.70 -19.47 8.47
C ILE A 10 -19.87 -19.35 9.41
N VAL A 11 -20.03 -20.34 10.28
CA VAL A 11 -21.15 -20.44 11.24
C VAL A 11 -21.12 -19.30 12.27
N ASP A 12 -19.93 -18.80 12.61
CA ASP A 12 -19.72 -17.83 13.70
C ASP A 12 -19.54 -16.37 13.23
N LYS A 13 -19.60 -16.09 11.92
CA LYS A 13 -19.37 -14.75 11.35
C LYS A 13 -20.58 -14.25 10.59
N PRO A 14 -20.75 -12.92 10.47
CA PRO A 14 -21.82 -12.36 9.67
C PRO A 14 -21.71 -12.88 8.23
N PRO A 15 -22.85 -13.18 7.59
CA PRO A 15 -22.88 -13.67 6.22
C PRO A 15 -22.25 -12.63 5.30
N VAL A 16 -21.47 -13.11 4.33
CA VAL A 16 -20.76 -12.23 3.40
C VAL A 16 -21.51 -12.17 2.08
N THR A 17 -21.65 -10.97 1.55
CA THR A 17 -22.32 -10.72 0.27
C THR A 17 -21.34 -10.91 -0.87
N ILE A 18 -21.69 -11.82 -1.78
CA ILE A 18 -20.99 -12.04 -3.04
C ILE A 18 -21.90 -11.52 -4.15
N TYR A 19 -21.34 -10.90 -5.18
CA TYR A 19 -22.13 -10.45 -6.32
C TYR A 19 -21.37 -10.60 -7.64
N MET A 20 -22.11 -10.75 -8.74
CA MET A 20 -21.54 -10.84 -10.09
C MET A 20 -22.52 -10.29 -11.13
N GLY A 21 -21.98 -9.82 -12.25
CA GLY A 21 -22.79 -9.41 -13.39
C GLY A 21 -23.38 -10.63 -14.10
N LYS A 22 -24.60 -10.47 -14.62
CA LYS A 22 -25.23 -11.51 -15.44
C LYS A 22 -24.51 -11.72 -16.76
N ASP A 23 -24.06 -10.63 -17.37
CA ASP A 23 -23.47 -10.59 -18.71
C ASP A 23 -22.18 -9.76 -18.75
N LYS A 24 -21.46 -9.84 -19.86
CA LYS A 24 -20.20 -9.10 -20.09
C LYS A 24 -20.35 -7.57 -20.01
N VAL A 25 -21.52 -7.04 -20.36
CA VAL A 25 -21.80 -5.59 -20.31
C VAL A 25 -21.89 -5.13 -18.86
N GLU A 26 -22.68 -5.85 -18.06
CA GLU A 26 -22.80 -5.60 -16.61
C GLU A 26 -21.46 -5.74 -15.90
N ASN A 27 -20.60 -6.66 -16.34
CA ASN A 27 -19.26 -6.81 -15.78
C ASN A 27 -18.39 -5.56 -16.02
N GLU A 28 -18.53 -4.87 -17.15
CA GLU A 28 -17.81 -3.61 -17.41
C GLU A 28 -18.30 -2.48 -16.50
N ASP A 29 -19.62 -2.36 -16.32
CA ASP A 29 -20.20 -1.38 -15.39
C ASP A 29 -19.77 -1.66 -13.95
N LEU A 30 -19.77 -2.94 -13.55
CA LEU A 30 -19.26 -3.35 -12.24
C LEU A 30 -17.78 -3.02 -12.05
N ILE A 31 -16.93 -3.15 -13.07
CA ILE A 31 -15.52 -2.73 -12.98
C ILE A 31 -15.41 -1.22 -12.80
N LYS A 32 -16.21 -0.44 -13.54
CA LYS A 32 -16.19 1.03 -13.49
C LYS A 32 -16.65 1.58 -12.13
N TYR A 33 -17.60 0.91 -11.50
CA TYR A 33 -18.18 1.31 -10.22
C TYR A 33 -17.72 0.44 -9.04
N ALA A 34 -16.75 -0.45 -9.25
CA ALA A 34 -16.22 -1.35 -8.22
C ALA A 34 -15.68 -0.57 -7.02
N TRP A 35 -15.93 -1.10 -5.83
CA TRP A 35 -15.36 -0.52 -4.62
C TRP A 35 -13.89 -0.92 -4.50
N PRO A 36 -13.00 0.01 -4.08
CA PRO A 36 -11.58 -0.30 -3.99
C PRO A 36 -11.25 -1.35 -2.92
N GLN A 37 -12.09 -1.45 -1.89
CA GLN A 37 -11.98 -2.45 -0.83
C GLN A 37 -12.47 -3.84 -1.24
N ASP A 38 -13.37 -3.93 -2.23
CA ASP A 38 -13.95 -5.21 -2.60
C ASP A 38 -12.95 -6.09 -3.31
N ILE A 39 -13.15 -7.40 -3.23
CA ILE A 39 -12.24 -8.37 -3.82
C ILE A 39 -12.86 -8.90 -5.09
N TRP A 40 -12.12 -8.79 -6.18
CA TRP A 40 -12.47 -9.33 -7.48
C TRP A 40 -11.82 -10.70 -7.68
N PHE A 41 -12.57 -11.64 -8.26
CA PHE A 41 -12.16 -13.00 -8.57
C PHE A 41 -12.36 -13.32 -10.05
N HIS A 42 -11.43 -14.10 -10.61
CA HIS A 42 -11.46 -14.54 -12.00
C HIS A 42 -10.62 -15.80 -12.20
N VAL A 43 -10.92 -16.60 -13.23
CA VAL A 43 -10.06 -17.76 -13.59
C VAL A 43 -8.82 -17.28 -14.34
N ASP A 44 -7.65 -17.82 -14.03
CA ASP A 44 -6.43 -17.46 -14.77
C ASP A 44 -6.55 -17.88 -16.26
N LYS A 45 -6.29 -16.93 -17.18
CA LYS A 45 -6.22 -17.12 -18.64
C LYS A 45 -7.48 -17.60 -19.36
N LEU A 46 -8.58 -17.87 -18.65
CA LEU A 46 -9.83 -18.35 -19.23
C LEU A 46 -10.94 -17.30 -19.13
N SER A 47 -11.87 -17.32 -20.09
CA SER A 47 -13.08 -16.50 -20.00
C SER A 47 -13.99 -17.03 -18.90
N SER A 48 -14.23 -16.19 -17.88
CA SER A 48 -15.06 -16.55 -16.73
C SER A 48 -15.85 -15.34 -16.22
N ALA A 49 -16.89 -15.60 -15.43
CA ALA A 49 -17.61 -14.55 -14.75
C ALA A 49 -16.72 -13.76 -13.77
N HIS A 50 -16.95 -12.46 -13.67
CA HIS A 50 -16.32 -11.59 -12.68
C HIS A 50 -17.14 -11.64 -11.40
N VAL A 51 -16.59 -12.28 -10.36
CA VAL A 51 -17.24 -12.38 -9.05
C VAL A 51 -16.57 -11.41 -8.10
N TYR A 52 -17.38 -10.70 -7.32
CA TYR A 52 -16.95 -9.74 -6.33
C TYR A 52 -17.40 -10.17 -4.94
N LEU A 53 -16.52 -9.98 -3.96
CA LEU A 53 -16.81 -10.16 -2.54
C LEU A 53 -16.85 -8.79 -1.86
N ARG A 54 -17.99 -8.46 -1.27
CA ARG A 54 -18.10 -7.28 -0.42
C ARG A 54 -17.49 -7.58 0.94
N MET A 55 -16.38 -6.92 1.25
CA MET A 55 -15.73 -7.12 2.54
C MET A 55 -16.49 -6.41 3.67
N PRO A 56 -16.71 -7.06 4.82
CA PRO A 56 -17.12 -6.35 6.04
C PRO A 56 -15.98 -5.44 6.51
N VAL A 57 -16.33 -4.35 7.20
CA VAL A 57 -15.39 -3.27 7.59
C VAL A 57 -14.23 -3.78 8.46
N ASP A 58 -14.43 -4.88 9.20
CA ASP A 58 -13.47 -5.43 10.15
C ASP A 58 -12.54 -6.50 9.57
N MET A 59 -12.65 -6.82 8.27
CA MET A 59 -11.85 -7.88 7.65
C MET A 59 -10.73 -7.32 6.76
N GLU A 60 -9.50 -7.77 7.02
CA GLU A 60 -8.33 -7.47 6.21
C GLU A 60 -8.21 -8.43 5.02
N PHE A 61 -7.71 -7.91 3.89
CA PHE A 61 -7.48 -8.67 2.65
C PHE A 61 -6.57 -9.90 2.83
N GLU A 62 -5.69 -9.89 3.82
CA GLU A 62 -4.75 -11.00 4.06
C GLU A 62 -5.32 -12.09 4.96
N LYS A 63 -6.35 -11.78 5.75
CA LYS A 63 -6.92 -12.67 6.77
C LYS A 63 -8.29 -13.23 6.37
N ILE A 64 -8.53 -13.36 5.07
CA ILE A 64 -9.79 -13.90 4.56
C ILE A 64 -9.81 -15.42 4.83
N PRO A 65 -10.86 -15.93 5.49
CA PRO A 65 -10.99 -17.37 5.73
C PRO A 65 -11.06 -18.15 4.41
N GLU A 66 -10.35 -19.28 4.36
CA GLU A 66 -10.27 -20.13 3.18
C GLU A 66 -11.63 -20.64 2.72
N ALA A 67 -12.57 -20.88 3.65
CA ALA A 67 -13.93 -21.30 3.32
C ALA A 67 -14.66 -20.31 2.39
N ILE A 68 -14.49 -19.00 2.60
CA ILE A 68 -15.10 -17.97 1.74
C ILE A 68 -14.37 -17.93 0.38
N LEU A 69 -13.04 -18.09 0.38
CA LEU A 69 -12.26 -18.14 -0.86
C LEU A 69 -12.68 -19.34 -1.73
N ILE A 70 -12.89 -20.50 -1.11
CA ILE A 70 -13.37 -21.71 -1.81
C ILE A 70 -14.77 -21.47 -2.37
N ASP A 71 -15.70 -20.89 -1.61
CA ASP A 71 -17.05 -20.55 -2.09
C ASP A 71 -17.02 -19.66 -3.35
N CYS A 72 -16.25 -18.56 -3.29
CA CYS A 72 -16.07 -17.66 -4.43
C CYS A 72 -15.42 -18.38 -5.61
N ALA A 73 -14.40 -19.19 -5.35
CA ALA A 73 -13.66 -19.90 -6.38
C ALA A 73 -14.52 -20.95 -7.09
N GLN A 74 -15.34 -21.69 -6.34
CA GLN A 74 -16.29 -22.66 -6.90
C GLN A 74 -17.37 -21.97 -7.74
N LEU A 75 -17.84 -20.79 -7.31
CA LEU A 75 -18.81 -20.00 -8.07
C LEU A 75 -18.23 -19.48 -9.40
N VAL A 76 -17.00 -18.97 -9.38
CA VAL A 76 -16.28 -18.52 -10.59
C VAL A 76 -16.05 -19.69 -11.56
N LYS A 77 -15.63 -20.85 -11.03
CA LYS A 77 -15.42 -22.06 -11.83
C LYS A 77 -16.73 -22.55 -12.48
N ALA A 78 -17.82 -22.57 -11.71
CA ALA A 78 -19.13 -23.00 -12.21
C ALA A 78 -19.68 -22.08 -13.32
N ASN A 79 -19.34 -20.78 -13.26
CA ASN A 79 -19.75 -19.76 -14.24
C ASN A 79 -18.65 -19.45 -15.28
N SER A 80 -17.75 -20.40 -15.55
CA SER A 80 -16.77 -20.30 -16.64
C SER A 80 -17.11 -21.28 -17.76
N ILE A 81 -17.12 -20.78 -19.00
CA ILE A 81 -17.47 -21.58 -20.19
C ILE A 81 -16.48 -22.74 -20.37
N GLU A 82 -15.18 -22.44 -20.33
CA GLU A 82 -14.13 -23.45 -20.44
C GLU A 82 -13.71 -24.02 -19.09
N GLY A 83 -13.72 -23.19 -18.04
CA GLY A 83 -13.25 -23.59 -16.72
C GLY A 83 -14.13 -24.65 -16.06
N ASN A 84 -15.41 -24.72 -16.42
CA ASN A 84 -16.30 -25.74 -15.87
C ASN A 84 -15.91 -27.18 -16.31
N LYS A 85 -15.24 -27.34 -17.46
CA LYS A 85 -14.83 -28.66 -17.99
C LYS A 85 -13.41 -29.06 -17.59
N LYS A 86 -12.59 -28.11 -17.14
CA LYS A 86 -11.18 -28.31 -16.82
C LYS A 86 -10.99 -28.53 -15.31
N ASP A 87 -10.21 -29.52 -14.94
CA ASP A 87 -9.77 -29.73 -13.56
C ASP A 87 -8.49 -28.94 -13.24
N ASN A 88 -8.15 -28.83 -11.96
CA ASN A 88 -6.94 -28.18 -11.47
C ASN A 88 -6.76 -26.75 -11.98
N LEU A 89 -7.78 -25.92 -11.75
CA LEU A 89 -7.75 -24.52 -12.19
C LEU A 89 -7.17 -23.62 -11.11
N THR A 90 -6.48 -22.58 -11.57
CA THR A 90 -5.98 -21.51 -10.72
C THR A 90 -6.92 -20.33 -10.85
N ILE A 91 -7.44 -19.88 -9.71
CA ILE A 91 -8.31 -18.71 -9.62
C ILE A 91 -7.52 -17.59 -9.00
N ILE A 92 -7.55 -16.44 -9.65
CA ILE A 92 -6.87 -15.23 -9.21
C ILE A 92 -7.86 -14.35 -8.46
N TYR A 93 -7.36 -13.69 -7.42
CA TYR A 93 -8.13 -12.67 -6.73
C TYR A 93 -7.27 -11.47 -6.36
N THR A 94 -7.87 -10.29 -6.46
CA THR A 94 -7.21 -9.02 -6.20
C THR A 94 -8.22 -8.00 -5.67
N PRO A 95 -7.80 -7.02 -4.86
CA PRO A 95 -8.65 -5.90 -4.52
C PRO A 95 -9.06 -5.12 -5.78
N GLY A 96 -10.29 -4.61 -5.81
CA GLY A 96 -10.87 -3.85 -6.92
C GLY A 96 -10.07 -2.60 -7.25
N GLY A 97 -9.46 -1.97 -6.25
CA GLY A 97 -8.58 -0.81 -6.45
C GLY A 97 -7.28 -1.10 -7.21
N ASN A 98 -6.93 -2.38 -7.41
CA ASN A 98 -5.77 -2.79 -8.22
C ASN A 98 -6.13 -3.03 -9.69
N LEU A 99 -7.40 -3.09 -10.04
CA LEU A 99 -7.85 -3.30 -11.42
C LEU A 99 -7.56 -2.05 -12.25
N LYS A 100 -6.98 -2.25 -13.43
CA LYS A 100 -6.69 -1.22 -14.43
C LYS A 100 -7.45 -1.56 -15.70
N LYS A 101 -8.29 -0.64 -16.14
CA LYS A 101 -8.94 -0.70 -17.45
C LYS A 101 -8.54 0.55 -18.23
N THR A 102 -7.99 0.37 -19.42
CA THR A 102 -7.82 1.46 -20.41
C THR A 102 -8.93 1.37 -21.45
N GLY A 103 -9.32 2.51 -22.03
CA GLY A 103 -10.44 2.59 -22.99
C GLY A 103 -10.23 1.75 -24.25
N ASP A 104 -8.96 1.47 -24.59
CA ASP A 104 -8.58 0.68 -25.76
C ASP A 104 -8.69 -0.84 -25.54
N MET A 105 -8.97 -1.29 -24.30
CA MET A 105 -9.05 -2.72 -23.99
C MET A 105 -10.41 -3.30 -24.35
N ALA A 106 -10.40 -4.49 -24.96
CA ALA A 106 -11.60 -5.21 -25.34
C ALA A 106 -12.51 -5.50 -24.12
N VAL A 107 -13.81 -5.65 -24.38
CA VAL A 107 -14.82 -5.98 -23.36
C VAL A 107 -14.45 -7.32 -22.70
N GLY A 108 -14.38 -7.33 -21.36
CA GLY A 108 -13.95 -8.45 -20.53
C GLY A 108 -12.44 -8.50 -20.25
N GLN A 109 -11.62 -7.74 -20.96
CA GLN A 109 -10.18 -7.70 -20.70
C GLN A 109 -9.86 -6.74 -19.56
N VAL A 110 -9.10 -7.20 -18.57
CA VAL A 110 -8.69 -6.42 -17.39
C VAL A 110 -7.18 -6.53 -17.20
N ALA A 111 -6.52 -5.42 -16.88
CA ALA A 111 -5.12 -5.39 -16.48
C ALA A 111 -4.98 -5.10 -14.98
N PHE A 112 -3.79 -5.30 -14.43
CA PHE A 112 -3.48 -5.01 -13.04
C PHE A 112 -2.51 -3.83 -12.94
N HIS A 113 -2.64 -3.01 -11.89
CA HIS A 113 -1.63 -2.01 -11.57
C HIS A 113 -0.38 -2.64 -10.96
N SER A 114 -0.55 -3.69 -10.15
CA SER A 114 0.55 -4.41 -9.51
C SER A 114 0.22 -5.89 -9.39
N ASP A 115 1.02 -6.73 -10.05
CA ASP A 115 0.88 -8.19 -10.00
C ASP A 115 1.19 -8.77 -8.62
N LYS A 116 1.98 -8.05 -7.80
CA LYS A 116 2.31 -8.46 -6.42
C LYS A 116 1.10 -8.52 -5.50
N ARG A 117 0.03 -7.78 -5.80
CA ARG A 117 -1.22 -7.78 -5.00
C ARG A 117 -2.20 -8.86 -5.44
N VAL A 118 -1.88 -9.59 -6.52
CA VAL A 118 -2.70 -10.68 -7.03
C VAL A 118 -2.33 -11.95 -6.27
N LYS A 119 -3.32 -12.57 -5.66
CA LYS A 119 -3.19 -13.86 -4.99
C LYS A 119 -3.88 -14.95 -5.80
N ARG A 120 -3.48 -16.20 -5.56
CA ARG A 120 -3.92 -17.37 -6.33
C ARG A 120 -4.48 -18.42 -5.38
N VAL A 121 -5.59 -19.04 -5.78
CA VAL A 121 -6.19 -20.21 -5.12
C VAL A 121 -6.26 -21.34 -6.13
N HIS A 122 -5.82 -22.53 -5.72
CA HIS A 122 -5.91 -23.72 -6.54
C HIS A 122 -7.18 -24.50 -6.20
N VAL A 123 -7.98 -24.81 -7.22
CA VAL A 123 -9.20 -25.60 -7.09
C VAL A 123 -9.07 -26.85 -7.96
N ALA A 124 -8.93 -28.00 -7.31
CA ALA A 124 -8.77 -29.28 -7.99
C ALA A 124 -10.03 -29.66 -8.76
N LYS A 125 -11.17 -29.77 -8.06
CA LYS A 125 -12.44 -30.23 -8.61
C LYS A 125 -13.57 -29.29 -8.26
N ARG A 126 -14.63 -29.34 -9.08
CA ARG A 126 -15.87 -28.61 -8.82
C ARG A 126 -16.64 -29.30 -7.70
N GLU A 127 -17.03 -28.55 -6.69
CA GLU A 127 -17.88 -29.03 -5.60
C GLU A 127 -19.33 -28.58 -5.80
N ASN A 128 -20.17 -29.51 -6.26
CA ASN A 128 -21.58 -29.22 -6.55
C ASN A 128 -22.39 -28.86 -5.29
N ALA A 129 -22.02 -29.39 -4.12
CA ALA A 129 -22.70 -29.08 -2.87
C ALA A 129 -22.63 -27.58 -2.52
N ILE A 130 -21.45 -26.97 -2.69
CA ILE A 130 -21.22 -25.54 -2.43
C ILE A 130 -21.99 -24.68 -3.42
N VAL A 131 -21.88 -24.99 -4.72
CA VAL A 131 -22.56 -24.24 -5.78
C VAL A 131 -24.08 -24.29 -5.60
N ASN A 132 -24.63 -25.46 -5.28
CA ASN A 132 -26.07 -25.62 -5.06
C ASN A 132 -26.55 -24.87 -3.81
N ARG A 133 -25.73 -24.82 -2.74
CA ARG A 133 -26.01 -23.99 -1.56
C ARG A 133 -26.07 -22.51 -1.92
N LEU A 134 -25.09 -22.01 -2.67
CA LEU A 134 -25.04 -20.60 -3.06
C LEU A 134 -26.20 -20.23 -3.99
N ASN A 135 -26.54 -21.09 -4.95
CA ASN A 135 -27.65 -20.85 -5.88
C ASN A 135 -29.01 -20.72 -5.20
N LYS A 136 -29.21 -21.33 -4.01
CA LYS A 136 -30.44 -21.12 -3.21
C LYS A 136 -30.55 -19.70 -2.65
N THR A 137 -29.42 -19.03 -2.43
CA THR A 137 -29.36 -17.65 -1.92
C THR A 137 -29.30 -16.60 -3.01
N LYS A 138 -29.42 -17.02 -4.28
CA LYS A 138 -29.33 -16.14 -5.43
C LYS A 138 -30.51 -15.16 -5.43
N VAL A 139 -30.20 -13.87 -5.42
CA VAL A 139 -31.18 -12.79 -5.56
C VAL A 139 -30.76 -11.93 -6.75
N GLU A 140 -31.64 -11.82 -7.74
CA GLU A 140 -31.42 -10.93 -8.88
C GLU A 140 -31.95 -9.55 -8.51
N LYS A 141 -31.10 -8.53 -8.63
CA LYS A 141 -31.48 -7.13 -8.39
C LYS A 141 -31.02 -6.27 -9.55
N GLU A 142 -31.89 -5.36 -9.94
CA GLU A 142 -31.50 -4.23 -10.79
C GLU A 142 -30.92 -3.16 -9.88
N VAL A 143 -29.65 -2.82 -10.09
CA VAL A 143 -28.93 -1.85 -9.25
C VAL A 143 -28.51 -0.70 -10.15
N ASP A 144 -28.93 0.50 -9.76
CA ASP A 144 -28.42 1.72 -10.38
C ASP A 144 -27.04 2.04 -9.75
N HIS A 145 -25.99 1.62 -10.44
CA HIS A 145 -24.60 1.76 -9.99
C HIS A 145 -24.14 3.21 -9.82
N GLU A 146 -24.75 4.14 -10.55
CA GLU A 146 -24.38 5.56 -10.48
C GLU A 146 -24.92 6.19 -9.20
N GLN A 147 -26.18 5.89 -8.84
CA GLN A 147 -26.78 6.37 -7.60
C GLN A 147 -26.05 5.86 -6.37
N GLU A 148 -25.71 4.56 -6.32
CA GLU A 148 -24.98 3.97 -5.19
C GLU A 148 -23.60 4.64 -5.01
N ARG A 149 -22.91 4.95 -6.11
CA ARG A 149 -21.63 5.67 -6.08
C ARG A 149 -21.79 7.09 -5.56
N VAL A 150 -22.80 7.82 -6.03
CA VAL A 150 -23.06 9.21 -5.59
C VAL A 150 -23.39 9.24 -4.10
N GLU A 151 -24.24 8.35 -3.62
CA GLU A 151 -24.58 8.24 -2.19
C GLU A 151 -23.36 7.91 -1.34
N ARG A 152 -22.51 6.99 -1.80
CA ARG A 152 -21.25 6.67 -1.14
C ARG A 152 -20.33 7.89 -1.04
N ILE A 153 -20.11 8.60 -2.14
CA ILE A 153 -19.26 9.80 -2.16
C ILE A 153 -19.81 10.85 -1.20
N LYS A 154 -21.14 11.02 -1.13
CA LYS A 154 -21.81 11.90 -0.17
C LYS A 154 -21.53 11.48 1.27
N LYS A 155 -21.67 10.18 1.60
CA LYS A 155 -21.40 9.63 2.95
C LYS A 155 -19.93 9.79 3.35
N GLU A 156 -19.00 9.39 2.48
CA GLU A 156 -17.56 9.54 2.72
C GLU A 156 -17.16 11.01 2.92
N ASN A 157 -17.74 11.93 2.13
CA ASN A 157 -17.49 13.36 2.29
C ASN A 157 -18.08 13.91 3.60
N ALA A 158 -19.25 13.43 4.02
CA ALA A 158 -19.84 13.79 5.31
C ALA A 158 -18.98 13.30 6.48
N GLU A 159 -18.51 12.05 6.44
CA GLU A 159 -17.61 11.49 7.44
C GLU A 159 -16.27 12.24 7.50
N LYS A 160 -15.66 12.54 6.36
CA LYS A 160 -14.44 13.37 6.29
C LYS A 160 -14.66 14.75 6.90
N ARG A 161 -15.82 15.38 6.68
CA ARG A 161 -16.18 16.66 7.31
C ARG A 161 -16.30 16.53 8.83
N ILE A 162 -16.93 15.47 9.33
CA ILE A 162 -17.07 15.21 10.77
C ILE A 162 -15.70 14.96 11.41
N ILE A 163 -14.86 14.11 10.82
CA ILE A 163 -13.50 13.81 11.30
C ILE A 163 -12.63 15.07 11.27
N ALA A 164 -12.70 15.87 10.19
CA ALA A 164 -11.96 17.13 10.11
C ALA A 164 -12.42 18.14 11.18
N ALA A 165 -13.73 18.23 11.43
CA ALA A 165 -14.29 19.07 12.49
C ALA A 165 -13.83 18.59 13.89
N GLN A 166 -13.83 17.28 14.14
CA GLN A 166 -13.33 16.69 15.38
C GLN A 166 -11.83 16.94 15.57
N LYS A 167 -11.00 16.71 14.54
CA LYS A 167 -9.56 17.02 14.57
C LYS A 167 -9.30 18.51 14.82
N LYS A 168 -10.08 19.40 14.20
CA LYS A 168 -9.98 20.85 14.44
C LYS A 168 -10.35 21.23 15.87
N LYS A 169 -11.39 20.62 16.46
CA LYS A 169 -11.76 20.78 17.88
C LYS A 169 -10.66 20.25 18.81
N GLN A 170 -10.12 19.06 18.53
CA GLN A 170 -9.00 18.48 19.30
C GLN A 170 -7.74 19.34 19.22
N MET A 171 -7.39 19.83 18.03
CA MET A 171 -6.25 20.73 17.83
C MET A 171 -6.42 22.08 18.54
N ARG A 172 -7.65 22.61 18.60
CA ARG A 172 -7.95 23.83 19.39
C ARG A 172 -7.84 23.60 20.89
N ASN A 173 -8.20 22.40 21.36
CA ASN A 173 -8.09 22.01 22.77
C ASN A 173 -6.69 21.49 23.15
N TRP A 174 -5.79 21.35 22.18
CA TRP A 174 -4.40 20.98 22.45
C TRP A 174 -3.70 22.11 23.21
N PRO A 175 -3.09 21.84 24.38
CA PRO A 175 -2.49 22.89 25.19
C PRO A 175 -1.36 23.57 24.40
N ARG A 176 -1.51 24.88 24.19
CA ARG A 176 -0.48 25.73 23.57
C ARG A 176 0.83 25.56 24.37
N PRO A 177 2.00 25.35 23.74
CA PRO A 177 3.29 25.12 24.42
C PRO A 177 3.77 26.28 25.31
N GLU A 178 2.98 27.34 25.46
CA GLU A 178 3.15 28.45 26.39
C GLU A 178 3.30 28.01 27.85
N ARG A 179 2.69 26.88 28.27
CA ARG A 179 2.86 26.33 29.64
C ARG A 179 4.25 25.71 29.89
N LEU A 180 4.90 25.18 28.85
CA LEU A 180 6.27 24.62 28.97
C LEU A 180 7.33 25.72 29.04
N LYS A 181 7.11 26.87 28.38
CA LYS A 181 7.98 28.05 28.48
C LYS A 181 7.93 28.70 29.88
N LYS A 182 6.75 28.76 30.52
CA LYS A 182 6.62 29.32 31.89
C LYS A 182 7.32 28.48 32.97
N LYS A 183 7.48 27.16 32.80
CA LYS A 183 8.27 26.33 33.72
C LYS A 183 9.78 26.50 33.53
N ARG A 184 10.25 26.79 32.32
CA ARG A 184 11.66 27.14 32.04
C ARG A 184 12.05 28.56 32.46
N GLY A 185 11.07 29.47 32.62
CA GLY A 185 11.28 30.86 33.06
C GLY A 185 11.21 31.08 34.58
N ARG A 186 11.02 30.03 35.39
CA ARG A 186 11.06 30.11 36.86
C ARG A 186 12.34 29.47 37.39
N MET A 187 13.48 29.86 36.82
CA MET A 187 14.79 29.65 37.46
C MET A 187 14.99 30.81 38.42
N ILE A 188 15.02 30.50 39.71
CA ILE A 188 15.26 31.47 40.79
C ILE A 188 16.67 32.04 40.58
N PRO A 189 16.87 33.35 40.42
CA PRO A 189 18.22 33.91 40.34
C PRO A 189 18.89 33.75 41.72
N CYS A 190 19.96 32.98 41.76
CA CYS A 190 20.84 32.89 42.91
C CYS A 190 21.50 34.27 43.13
N SER A 191 21.43 34.79 44.35
CA SER A 191 21.70 36.19 44.73
C SER A 191 23.18 36.60 44.74
N THR A 192 24.07 35.89 44.06
CA THR A 192 25.50 36.19 44.06
C THR A 192 26.07 36.24 42.66
N SER A 193 25.85 37.36 41.96
CA SER A 193 26.88 38.03 41.14
C SER A 193 26.27 39.22 40.39
N ARG A 194 26.34 40.39 41.02
CA ARG A 194 26.24 41.68 40.35
C ARG A 194 27.51 41.89 39.52
N TRP A 195 27.49 41.55 38.24
CA TRP A 195 28.53 41.97 37.29
C TRP A 195 27.89 42.45 35.97
N SER A 196 27.81 43.77 35.89
CA SER A 196 27.92 44.62 34.70
C SER A 196 27.44 44.08 33.35
N LEU A 197 26.30 44.62 32.90
CA LEU A 197 25.98 44.83 31.50
C LEU A 197 27.09 45.67 30.84
N ARG A 198 28.06 45.01 30.19
CA ARG A 198 29.00 45.67 29.28
C ARG A 198 28.69 45.21 27.86
N ARG A 199 28.15 46.16 27.08
CA ARG A 199 28.03 46.13 25.62
C ARG A 199 29.26 45.46 25.00
N VAL A 200 29.09 44.27 24.42
CA VAL A 200 30.00 43.77 23.39
C VAL A 200 29.38 44.15 22.06
N LYS A 201 29.77 45.32 21.55
CA LYS A 201 29.56 45.67 20.13
C LYS A 201 30.39 44.69 19.31
N GLU A 202 29.74 44.01 18.37
CA GLU A 202 30.36 43.22 17.32
C GLU A 202 31.42 44.05 16.58
N ARG A 203 32.68 43.62 16.67
CA ARG A 203 33.72 43.96 15.70
C ARG A 203 33.84 42.78 14.75
N GLN A 204 33.25 42.91 13.56
CA GLN A 204 33.62 42.05 12.42
C GLN A 204 35.08 42.33 12.05
N ALA A 205 35.99 41.46 12.47
CA ALA A 205 37.35 41.42 11.96
C ALA A 205 37.39 40.41 10.80
N ARG A 206 37.33 40.91 9.56
CA ARG A 206 37.69 40.13 8.36
C ARG A 206 39.19 39.88 8.37
N ILE A 207 39.63 38.69 8.74
CA ILE A 207 41.04 38.30 8.69
C ILE A 207 41.36 37.82 7.27
N TRP A 208 42.14 38.62 6.55
CA TRP A 208 42.75 38.22 5.29
C TRP A 208 44.09 37.55 5.60
N LYS A 209 44.25 36.26 5.29
CA LYS A 209 45.52 35.53 5.49
C LYS A 209 46.23 35.38 4.14
N LYS A 210 47.38 36.02 4.00
CA LYS A 210 48.24 35.94 2.81
C LYS A 210 49.04 34.64 2.89
N ILE A 211 48.82 33.73 1.96
CA ILE A 211 49.65 32.53 1.78
C ILE A 211 50.56 32.80 0.59
N SER A 212 51.87 32.69 0.80
CA SER A 212 52.89 32.84 -0.24
C SER A 212 53.30 31.45 -0.71
N CYS A 213 53.20 31.18 -2.01
CA CYS A 213 53.86 30.06 -2.66
C CYS A 213 54.65 30.61 -3.87
N ASN A 214 55.70 29.92 -4.29
CA ASN A 214 56.78 30.46 -5.13
C ASN A 214 56.42 30.86 -6.58
N CYS A 215 55.13 30.95 -6.93
CA CYS A 215 54.65 31.39 -8.26
C CYS A 215 53.47 32.40 -8.23
N GLY A 216 53.12 33.02 -7.10
CA GLY A 216 52.10 34.11 -7.04
C GLY A 216 51.09 34.00 -5.88
N HIS A 217 50.36 35.10 -5.59
CA HIS A 217 49.43 35.22 -4.45
C HIS A 217 47.95 35.03 -4.84
N ILE A 218 47.23 34.21 -4.07
CA ILE A 218 45.76 34.11 -4.09
C ILE A 218 45.24 34.38 -2.68
N TRP A 219 44.19 35.20 -2.55
CA TRP A 219 43.51 35.46 -1.29
C TRP A 219 42.24 34.63 -1.18
N VAL A 220 42.04 33.94 -0.05
CA VAL A 220 40.84 33.12 0.21
C VAL A 220 40.16 33.58 1.50
N LEU A 221 38.84 33.81 1.43
CA LEU A 221 37.98 34.19 2.54
C LEU A 221 37.45 32.92 3.23
N LEU A 222 37.68 32.76 4.54
CA LEU A 222 37.14 31.64 5.32
C LEU A 222 36.27 32.17 6.46
N ASP A 223 34.96 31.92 6.39
CA ASP A 223 34.02 32.16 7.49
C ASP A 223 34.03 30.96 8.45
N LYS A 224 34.39 31.19 9.71
CA LYS A 224 34.27 30.19 10.78
C LYS A 224 33.00 30.42 11.58
N CYS A 225 31.93 29.70 11.26
CA CYS A 225 30.81 29.50 12.18
C CYS A 225 30.14 28.13 11.97
N SER A 226 30.79 27.06 12.45
CA SER A 226 30.11 25.81 12.85
C SER A 226 31.11 24.87 13.50
N VAL A 227 31.18 24.88 14.84
CA VAL A 227 31.56 23.70 15.63
C VAL A 227 30.89 23.80 17.00
N ALA A 228 29.91 22.94 17.28
CA ALA A 228 29.77 22.19 18.54
C ALA A 228 28.48 21.36 18.58
N ARG A 229 28.55 20.07 18.23
CA ARG A 229 28.25 18.94 19.13
C ARG A 229 28.46 17.62 18.41
N PHE A 230 29.51 16.92 18.86
CA PHE A 230 29.72 15.48 18.70
C PHE A 230 29.16 14.80 19.96
N SER A 231 28.41 13.71 19.81
CA SER A 231 28.32 12.61 20.78
C SER A 231 27.77 11.40 20.02
N ASP A 232 28.72 10.52 19.69
CA ASP A 232 28.68 9.06 19.83
C ASP A 232 27.56 8.27 19.15
N TYR A 233 27.92 7.50 18.11
CA TYR A 233 28.03 6.03 18.19
C TYR A 233 28.61 5.47 16.87
N TRP A 234 29.85 4.98 16.98
CA TRP A 234 30.54 3.92 16.23
C TRP A 234 30.35 3.75 14.70
N ILE A 235 31.45 4.03 14.00
CA ILE A 235 31.76 3.77 12.58
C ILE A 235 32.54 2.44 12.47
N GLY A 236 32.34 1.72 11.36
CA GLY A 236 33.25 0.67 10.92
C GLY A 236 33.07 0.29 9.45
N ILE A 237 33.56 1.12 8.53
CA ILE A 237 33.87 0.71 7.14
C ILE A 237 35.39 0.79 6.98
N ILE A 238 36.00 -0.36 6.67
CA ILE A 238 37.42 -0.48 6.33
C ILE A 238 37.60 -0.23 4.82
N VAL A 239 38.73 0.42 4.57
CA VAL A 239 39.25 1.02 3.34
C VAL A 239 39.91 -0.03 2.43
N SER A 240 39.90 0.26 1.13
CA SER A 240 41.09 0.32 0.26
C SER A 240 41.02 -0.50 -1.04
N THR A 241 41.05 0.24 -2.16
CA THR A 241 41.94 0.09 -3.33
C THR A 241 42.21 -1.34 -3.84
N GLY A 242 41.96 -1.72 -5.09
CA GLY A 242 41.97 -0.96 -6.33
C GLY A 242 42.86 -1.69 -7.35
N VAL A 243 42.41 -1.65 -8.61
CA VAL A 243 43.21 -1.72 -9.85
C VAL A 243 43.56 -3.08 -10.46
N MET A 244 43.30 -3.13 -11.79
CA MET A 244 43.81 -4.01 -12.83
C MET A 244 43.36 -5.47 -12.79
N SER A 245 43.13 -6.18 -13.89
CA SER A 245 42.91 -5.92 -15.31
C SER A 245 42.95 -7.34 -15.90
N LEU A 246 42.08 -7.60 -16.89
CA LEU A 246 42.42 -8.40 -18.07
C LEU A 246 42.51 -9.95 -17.97
N PHE A 247 41.69 -10.56 -18.85
CA PHE A 247 41.86 -11.82 -19.61
C PHE A 247 40.97 -13.04 -19.32
N PHE A 248 40.70 -13.71 -20.44
CA PHE A 248 39.59 -14.57 -20.85
C PHE A 248 39.63 -15.99 -20.25
N PRO A 249 38.54 -16.77 -20.43
CA PRO A 249 38.30 -18.06 -19.77
C PRO A 249 38.81 -19.25 -20.60
N VAL A 250 38.53 -20.44 -20.06
CA VAL A 250 38.59 -21.81 -20.65
C VAL A 250 39.80 -22.62 -20.17
N PHE A 251 39.54 -23.63 -19.33
CA PHE A 251 39.75 -25.04 -19.68
C PHE A 251 39.19 -26.01 -18.62
N ASN A 252 38.57 -27.07 -19.13
CA ASN A 252 38.00 -28.23 -18.43
C ASN A 252 39.04 -29.02 -17.60
N HIS A 253 38.61 -29.58 -16.47
CA HIS A 253 39.20 -30.77 -15.85
C HIS A 253 38.09 -31.80 -15.58
N THR A 254 37.97 -32.85 -16.40
CA THR A 254 38.49 -34.22 -16.16
C THR A 254 38.26 -34.78 -14.75
N THR A 255 37.36 -35.75 -14.71
CA THR A 255 37.09 -36.74 -13.66
C THR A 255 38.27 -37.67 -13.44
N ASN A 256 38.61 -37.96 -12.18
CA ASN A 256 39.37 -39.14 -11.77
C ASN A 256 38.90 -39.63 -10.40
N GLY A 257 38.48 -40.90 -10.34
CA GLY A 257 38.30 -41.73 -9.15
C GLY A 257 38.24 -43.18 -9.66
N LEU A 258 39.40 -43.80 -9.87
CA LEU A 258 40.11 -44.70 -8.95
C LEU A 258 39.36 -46.02 -8.68
N THR A 259 39.98 -47.05 -9.24
CA THR A 259 40.10 -48.47 -8.86
C THR A 259 39.81 -48.80 -7.41
#